data_AF-A0A847F0B1-F1
#
_entry.id   AF-A0A847F0B1-F1
#
_cell.length_a   1.000
_cell.length_b   1.000
_cell.length_c   1.000
_cell.angle_alpha   90.00
_cell.angle_beta   90.00
_cell.angle_gamma   90.00
#
_symmetry.space_group_name_H-M   'P 1'
#
loop_
_entity.id
_entity.type
_entity.pdbx_description
1 polymer ?
#
loop_
_entity_poly.entity_id
_entity_poly.type
_entity_poly.pdbx_seq_one_letter_code
_entity_poly.pdbx_strand_id
1 'polypeptide(L)'
;MREEFDAMATNLGAMLPQLLVTLLILFVGGFAAWLLGRLTEGVLTRMGLDERLARSMPPGEQLDYEGRPRVSVAKAGGRLVFFGGLLFVFIGVVEAAGVAGMGAPAQGLLERVFAFLPQLLGALVLLGIAFIVATLARGATRRALLSSRFDERFSEQVDEPGAPRQRRLSETLA
;
A
#
# COMPACT_ATOMS: atom_id res chain seq x y z
N MET A 1 26.05 -29.72 43.17
CA MET A 1 25.26 -28.46 43.35
C MET A 1 25.96 -27.23 42.78
N ARG A 2 27.21 -26.88 43.17
CA ARG A 2 27.89 -25.70 42.58
C ARG A 2 28.21 -25.86 41.08
N GLU A 3 28.63 -27.04 40.65
CA GLU A 3 28.90 -27.35 39.24
C GLU A 3 27.64 -27.27 38.34
N GLU A 4 26.48 -27.69 38.86
CA GLU A 4 25.21 -27.53 38.13
C GLU A 4 24.81 -26.07 38.01
N PHE A 5 25.13 -25.25 39.01
CA PHE A 5 24.86 -23.82 38.99
C PHE A 5 25.76 -23.10 37.97
N ASP A 6 27.03 -23.47 37.88
CA ASP A 6 27.97 -22.93 36.88
C ASP A 6 27.60 -23.37 35.46
N ALA A 7 27.13 -24.61 35.28
CA ALA A 7 26.59 -25.09 34.01
C ALA A 7 25.32 -24.34 33.60
N MET A 8 24.41 -24.08 34.54
CA MET A 8 23.22 -23.24 34.30
C MET A 8 23.61 -21.80 34.00
N ALA A 9 24.55 -21.20 34.73
CA ALA A 9 25.00 -19.82 34.50
C ALA A 9 25.67 -19.64 33.12
N THR A 10 26.47 -20.62 32.70
CA THR A 10 27.10 -20.63 31.37
C THR A 10 26.07 -20.75 30.25
N ASN A 11 25.08 -21.64 30.40
CA ASN A 11 23.99 -21.79 29.45
C ASN A 11 23.09 -20.54 29.39
N LEU A 12 22.77 -19.94 30.55
CA LEU A 12 22.00 -18.70 30.62
C LEU A 12 22.75 -17.51 30.00
N GLY A 13 24.07 -17.45 30.18
CA GLY A 13 24.93 -16.47 29.52
C GLY A 13 24.92 -16.61 27.99
N ALA A 14 24.87 -17.85 27.48
CA ALA A 14 24.78 -18.13 26.05
C ALA A 14 23.37 -17.85 25.45
N MET A 15 22.31 -18.00 26.25
CA MET A 15 20.93 -17.71 25.82
C MET A 15 20.63 -16.21 25.69
N LEU A 16 21.31 -15.34 26.45
CA LEU A 16 21.08 -13.89 26.43
C LEU A 16 21.28 -13.25 25.04
N PRO A 17 22.42 -13.44 24.35
CA PRO A 17 22.61 -12.96 22.98
C PRO A 17 21.60 -13.56 21.99
N GLN A 18 21.26 -14.82 22.19
CA GLN A 18 20.36 -15.57 21.30
C GLN A 18 18.91 -15.08 21.37
N LEU A 19 18.44 -14.74 22.57
CA LEU A 19 17.14 -14.11 22.76
C LEU A 19 17.10 -12.73 22.10
N LEU A 20 18.18 -11.95 22.16
CA LEU A 20 18.26 -10.66 21.45
C LEU A 20 18.16 -10.83 19.94
N VAL A 21 18.88 -11.79 19.36
CA VAL A 21 18.82 -12.07 17.91
C VAL A 21 17.42 -12.56 17.50
N THR A 22 16.85 -13.48 18.26
CA THR A 22 15.49 -14.00 18.04
C THR A 22 14.46 -12.88 18.08
N LEU A 23 14.54 -12.01 19.10
CA LEU A 23 13.64 -10.87 19.26
C LEU A 23 13.82 -9.85 18.13
N LEU A 24 15.05 -9.62 17.69
CA LEU A 24 15.38 -8.73 16.57
C LEU A 24 14.80 -9.25 15.25
N ILE A 25 14.96 -10.53 14.95
CA ILE A 25 14.40 -11.16 13.73
C ILE A 25 12.87 -11.14 13.78
N LEU A 26 12.27 -11.46 14.93
CA LEU A 26 10.82 -11.39 15.08
C LEU A 26 10.29 -9.97 14.84
N PHE A 27 10.98 -8.96 15.39
CA PHE A 27 10.57 -7.56 15.24
C PHE A 27 10.73 -7.08 13.79
N VAL A 28 11.92 -7.26 13.20
CA VAL A 28 12.22 -6.79 11.84
C VAL A 28 11.46 -7.59 10.79
N GLY A 29 11.46 -8.92 10.89
CA GLY A 29 10.74 -9.80 9.98
C GLY A 29 9.23 -9.62 10.08
N GLY A 30 8.69 -9.52 11.30
CA GLY A 30 7.27 -9.23 11.52
C GLY A 30 6.86 -7.88 10.93
N PHE A 31 7.70 -6.85 11.12
CA PHE A 31 7.48 -5.54 10.51
C PHE A 31 7.52 -5.60 8.97
N ALA A 32 8.49 -6.32 8.40
CA ALA A 32 8.59 -6.52 6.96
C ALA A 32 7.37 -7.25 6.39
N ALA A 33 6.93 -8.36 7.01
CA ALA A 33 5.75 -9.10 6.58
C ALA A 33 4.47 -8.26 6.65
N TRP A 34 4.31 -7.49 7.73
CA TRP A 34 3.24 -6.52 7.87
C TRP A 34 3.26 -5.47 6.76
N LEU A 35 4.45 -4.95 6.43
CA LEU A 35 4.61 -3.95 5.39
C LEU A 35 4.29 -4.53 4.00
N LEU A 36 4.83 -5.70 3.67
CA LEU A 36 4.57 -6.42 2.43
C LEU A 36 3.08 -6.73 2.22
N GLY A 37 2.40 -7.19 3.27
CA GLY A 37 0.95 -7.43 3.24
C GLY A 37 0.17 -6.15 2.94
N ARG A 38 0.50 -5.04 3.62
CA ARG A 38 -0.15 -3.74 3.38
C ARG A 38 0.14 -3.16 2.01
N LEU A 39 1.37 -3.30 1.51
CA LEU A 39 1.74 -2.84 0.18
C LEU A 39 0.97 -3.62 -0.88
N THR A 40 0.88 -4.94 -0.73
CA THR A 40 0.11 -5.79 -1.64
C THR A 40 -1.37 -5.41 -1.64
N GLU A 41 -1.97 -5.23 -0.46
CA GLU A 41 -3.36 -4.76 -0.34
C GLU A 41 -3.56 -3.39 -1.01
N GLY A 42 -2.65 -2.43 -0.76
CA GLY A 42 -2.69 -1.10 -1.35
C GLY A 42 -2.50 -1.08 -2.87
N VAL A 43 -1.74 -2.04 -3.40
CA VAL A 43 -1.51 -2.19 -4.85
C VAL A 43 -2.71 -2.87 -5.52
N LEU A 44 -3.27 -3.93 -4.94
CA LEU A 44 -4.44 -4.63 -5.49
C LEU A 44 -5.70 -3.76 -5.46
N THR A 45 -5.91 -2.98 -4.39
CA THR A 45 -7.01 -2.02 -4.31
C THR A 45 -6.89 -0.90 -5.34
N ARG A 46 -5.69 -0.37 -5.58
CA ARG A 46 -5.45 0.64 -6.63
C ARG A 46 -5.72 0.13 -8.04
N MET A 47 -5.57 -1.17 -8.30
CA MET A 47 -5.88 -1.78 -9.60
C MET A 47 -7.38 -1.98 -9.84
N GLY A 48 -8.24 -1.72 -8.85
CA GLY A 48 -9.68 -1.94 -8.96
C GLY A 48 -10.03 -3.41 -9.23
N LEU A 49 -9.20 -4.34 -8.74
CA LEU A 49 -9.43 -5.78 -8.87
C LEU A 49 -10.72 -6.20 -8.16
N ASP A 50 -11.09 -5.47 -7.10
CA ASP A 50 -12.34 -5.66 -6.37
C ASP A 50 -13.55 -5.28 -7.25
N GLU A 51 -13.51 -4.15 -7.97
CA GLU A 51 -14.57 -3.76 -8.93
C GLU A 51 -14.66 -4.70 -10.13
N ARG A 52 -13.52 -5.22 -10.62
CA ARG A 52 -13.49 -6.16 -11.74
C ARG A 52 -14.12 -7.50 -11.39
N LEU A 53 -13.89 -8.01 -10.18
CA LEU A 53 -14.51 -9.25 -9.72
C LEU A 53 -15.98 -9.06 -9.32
N ALA A 54 -16.34 -7.91 -8.75
CA ALA A 54 -17.72 -7.57 -8.43
C ALA A 54 -18.63 -7.50 -9.67
N ARG A 55 -18.09 -7.07 -10.83
CA ARG A 55 -18.83 -7.05 -12.11
C ARG A 55 -19.12 -8.42 -12.70
N SER A 56 -18.33 -9.44 -12.36
CA SER A 56 -18.52 -10.81 -12.82
C SER A 56 -19.35 -11.67 -11.85
N MET A 57 -19.74 -11.13 -10.69
CA MET A 57 -20.58 -11.82 -9.71
C MET A 57 -22.06 -11.45 -9.86
N PRO A 58 -22.99 -12.42 -9.79
CA PRO A 58 -24.43 -12.16 -9.80
C PRO A 58 -24.86 -11.17 -8.69
N PRO A 59 -25.89 -10.33 -8.92
CA PRO A 59 -26.38 -9.41 -7.91
C PRO A 59 -27.05 -10.21 -6.77
N GLY A 60 -26.45 -10.20 -5.57
CA GLY A 60 -27.05 -10.83 -4.38
C GLY A 60 -26.07 -11.51 -3.42
N GLU A 61 -24.88 -11.92 -3.88
CA GLU A 61 -23.87 -12.57 -3.01
C GLU A 61 -22.85 -11.59 -2.40
N GLN A 62 -22.97 -10.30 -2.71
CA GLN A 62 -21.91 -9.31 -2.46
C GLN A 62 -21.90 -8.78 -1.02
N LEU A 63 -22.91 -9.07 -0.20
CA LEU A 63 -23.07 -8.48 1.14
C LEU A 63 -23.15 -9.58 2.22
N ASP A 64 -22.26 -9.50 3.20
CA ASP A 64 -22.40 -10.25 4.45
C ASP A 64 -23.62 -9.76 5.24
N TYR A 65 -24.05 -10.49 6.27
CA TYR A 65 -25.20 -10.15 7.14
C TYR A 65 -25.06 -8.75 7.81
N GLU A 66 -23.86 -8.15 7.78
CA GLU A 66 -23.54 -6.78 8.23
C GLU A 66 -23.51 -5.72 7.10
N GLY A 67 -23.86 -6.06 5.85
CA GLY A 67 -23.83 -5.10 4.73
C GLY A 67 -22.43 -4.73 4.22
N ARG A 68 -21.41 -5.56 4.46
CA ARG A 68 -20.04 -5.37 3.97
C ARG A 68 -19.72 -6.32 2.80
N PRO A 69 -18.83 -5.94 1.86
CA PRO A 69 -18.32 -6.84 0.84
C PRO A 69 -17.75 -8.12 1.46
N ARG A 70 -18.35 -9.29 1.20
CA ARG A 70 -17.98 -10.58 1.85
C ARG A 70 -16.50 -10.92 1.69
N VAL A 71 -15.93 -10.67 0.52
CA VAL A 71 -14.52 -10.99 0.22
C VAL A 71 -13.97 -10.00 -0.80
N SER A 72 -13.21 -8.98 -0.38
CA SER A 72 -12.40 -8.20 -1.32
C SER A 72 -11.13 -9.00 -1.64
N VAL A 73 -10.84 -9.24 -2.92
CA VAL A 73 -9.65 -9.96 -3.39
C VAL A 73 -8.38 -9.25 -2.92
N ALA A 74 -8.42 -7.92 -2.86
CA ALA A 74 -7.30 -7.15 -2.35
C ALA A 74 -6.96 -7.46 -0.88
N LYS A 75 -7.97 -7.51 0.01
CA LYS A 75 -7.74 -7.96 1.40
C LYS A 75 -7.35 -9.42 1.47
N ALA A 76 -7.97 -10.30 0.69
CA ALA A 76 -7.64 -11.72 0.71
C ALA A 76 -6.19 -11.96 0.27
N GLY A 77 -5.74 -11.31 -0.81
CA GLY A 77 -4.39 -11.36 -1.31
C GLY A 77 -3.37 -10.74 -0.34
N GLY A 78 -3.66 -9.56 0.19
CA GLY A 78 -2.80 -8.93 1.21
C GLY A 78 -2.69 -9.77 2.49
N ARG A 79 -3.78 -10.42 2.91
CA ARG A 79 -3.83 -11.31 4.07
C ARG A 79 -3.06 -12.61 3.79
N LEU A 80 -3.16 -13.18 2.60
CA LEU A 80 -2.35 -14.33 2.17
C LEU A 80 -0.85 -14.02 2.18
N VAL A 81 -0.45 -12.87 1.62
CA VAL A 81 0.95 -12.44 1.62
C VAL A 81 1.44 -12.16 3.04
N PHE A 82 0.62 -11.54 3.89
CA PHE A 82 0.93 -11.33 5.29
C PHE A 82 1.16 -12.64 6.03
N PHE A 83 0.20 -13.57 5.99
CA PHE A 83 0.33 -14.87 6.67
C PHE A 83 1.47 -15.71 6.10
N GLY A 84 1.67 -15.69 4.78
CA GLY A 84 2.81 -16.34 4.14
C GLY A 84 4.14 -15.76 4.62
N GLY A 85 4.30 -14.44 4.59
CA GLY A 85 5.48 -13.75 5.11
C GLY A 85 5.71 -14.00 6.60
N LEU A 86 4.66 -13.95 7.41
CA LEU A 86 4.70 -14.24 8.84
C LEU A 86 5.16 -15.68 9.12
N LEU A 87 4.73 -16.64 8.29
CA LEU A 87 5.17 -18.04 8.40
C LEU A 87 6.67 -18.19 8.14
N PHE A 88 7.21 -17.51 7.12
CA PHE A 88 8.66 -17.50 6.87
C PHE A 88 9.44 -16.87 8.02
N VAL A 89 8.93 -15.77 8.59
CA VAL A 89 9.54 -15.12 9.77
C VAL A 89 9.51 -16.07 10.96
N PHE A 90 8.40 -16.76 11.19
CA PHE A 90 8.27 -17.73 12.27
C PHE A 90 9.30 -18.86 12.16
N ILE A 91 9.52 -19.38 10.95
CA ILE A 91 10.58 -20.39 10.69
C ILE A 91 11.96 -19.83 11.06
N GLY A 92 12.28 -18.61 10.61
CA GLY A 92 13.55 -17.94 10.94
C GLY A 92 13.73 -17.64 12.44
N VAL A 93 12.64 -17.39 13.17
CA VAL A 93 12.63 -17.19 14.62
C VAL A 93 12.94 -18.49 15.37
N VAL A 94 12.34 -19.61 14.94
CA VAL A 94 12.63 -20.94 15.52
C VAL A 94 14.09 -21.34 15.29
N GLU A 95 14.63 -21.01 14.11
CA GLU A 95 16.04 -21.20 13.78
C GLU A 95 16.97 -20.31 14.62
N ALA A 96 16.63 -19.03 14.78
CA ALA A 96 17.38 -18.08 15.62
C ALA A 96 17.36 -18.44 17.11
N ALA A 97 16.27 -19.05 17.59
CA ALA A 97 16.16 -19.62 18.93
C ALA A 97 17.09 -20.83 19.15
N GLY A 98 17.86 -21.21 18.11
CA GLY A 98 19.02 -22.12 18.11
C GLY A 98 18.79 -23.47 18.77
N VAL A 99 17.69 -24.09 18.35
CA VAL A 99 17.61 -25.54 18.26
C VAL A 99 18.77 -25.99 17.36
N ALA A 100 19.84 -26.52 17.98
CA ALA A 100 21.16 -26.68 17.37
C ALA A 100 21.14 -27.53 16.08
N GLY A 101 21.70 -26.97 14.99
CA GLY A 101 21.80 -27.62 13.66
C GLY A 101 21.60 -26.68 12.46
N MET A 102 21.11 -25.46 12.68
CA MET A 102 20.73 -24.51 11.62
C MET A 102 21.31 -23.09 11.88
N GLY A 103 22.57 -22.96 12.33
CA GLY A 103 23.13 -21.67 12.80
C GLY A 103 23.74 -20.75 11.74
N ALA A 104 23.99 -21.25 10.52
CA ALA A 104 24.60 -20.46 9.44
C ALA A 104 23.72 -19.30 8.91
N PRO A 105 22.38 -19.42 8.83
CA PRO A 105 21.56 -18.38 8.22
C PRO A 105 21.41 -17.10 9.05
N ALA A 106 21.57 -17.15 10.37
CA ALA A 106 21.38 -15.99 11.26
C ALA A 106 22.38 -14.85 11.01
N GLN A 107 23.66 -15.17 10.72
CA GLN A 107 24.66 -14.16 10.35
C GLN A 107 24.31 -13.50 9.00
N GLY A 108 23.86 -14.29 8.03
CA GLY A 108 23.42 -13.79 6.72
C GLY A 108 22.15 -12.92 6.79
N LEU A 109 21.26 -13.18 7.76
CA LEU A 109 20.10 -12.32 8.02
C LEU A 109 20.52 -10.99 8.66
N LEU A 110 21.46 -11.00 9.60
CA LEU A 110 21.94 -9.77 10.22
C LEU A 110 22.58 -8.84 9.17
N GLU A 111 23.44 -9.39 8.31
CA GLU A 111 24.00 -8.65 7.17
C GLU A 111 22.91 -8.13 6.22
N ARG A 112 21.91 -8.96 5.90
CA ARG A 112 20.78 -8.53 5.06
C ARG A 112 19.96 -7.43 5.69
N VAL A 113 19.70 -7.46 6.99
CA VAL A 113 18.95 -6.41 7.70
C VAL A 113 19.73 -5.10 7.68
N PHE A 114 21.02 -5.13 7.98
CA PHE A 114 21.87 -3.94 7.88
C PHE A 114 22.00 -3.42 6.45
N ALA A 115 22.02 -4.31 5.44
CA ALA A 115 22.01 -3.92 4.03
C ALA A 115 20.65 -3.37 3.55
N PHE A 116 19.55 -3.80 4.16
CA PHE A 116 18.21 -3.34 3.80
C PHE A 116 17.91 -1.94 4.37
N LEU A 117 18.50 -1.58 5.50
CA LEU A 117 18.32 -0.28 6.15
C LEU A 117 18.65 0.92 5.24
N PRO A 118 19.82 0.97 4.56
CA PRO A 118 20.12 2.04 3.61
C PRO A 118 19.25 1.98 2.35
N GLN A 119 18.88 0.79 1.88
CA GLN A 119 17.98 0.64 0.74
C GLN A 119 16.57 1.14 1.05
N LEU A 120 16.08 0.90 2.28
CA LEU A 120 14.79 1.38 2.74
C LEU A 120 14.76 2.90 2.84
N LEU A 121 15.84 3.51 3.32
CA LEU A 121 16.05 4.96 3.29
C LEU A 121 16.00 5.50 1.85
N GLY A 122 16.72 4.85 0.93
CA GLY A 122 16.68 5.20 -0.50
C GLY A 122 15.29 5.07 -1.11
N ALA A 123 14.56 4.01 -0.78
CA ALA A 123 13.19 3.81 -1.22
C ALA A 123 12.23 4.86 -0.66
N LEU A 124 12.40 5.28 0.60
CA LEU A 124 11.61 6.34 1.23
C LEU A 124 11.82 7.69 0.54
N VAL A 125 13.08 8.02 0.23
CA VAL A 125 13.43 9.22 -0.52
C VAL A 125 12.82 9.18 -1.92
N LEU A 126 12.97 8.06 -2.63
CA LEU A 126 12.43 7.88 -3.97
C LEU A 126 10.89 7.98 -3.96
N LEU A 127 10.23 7.40 -2.96
CA LEU A 127 8.79 7.53 -2.75
C LEU A 127 8.38 8.98 -2.52
N GLY A 128 9.14 9.73 -1.72
CA GLY A 128 8.92 11.16 -1.50
C GLY A 128 9.00 11.96 -2.81
N ILE A 129 10.03 11.69 -3.63
CA ILE A 129 10.19 12.33 -4.94
C ILE A 129 9.01 11.96 -5.87
N ALA A 130 8.67 10.66 -5.96
CA ALA A 130 7.57 10.19 -6.78
C ALA A 130 6.22 10.80 -6.34
N PHE A 131 6.01 11.00 -5.04
CA PHE A 131 4.80 11.63 -4.50
C PHE A 131 4.71 13.10 -4.91
N ILE A 132 5.83 13.84 -4.86
CA ILE A 132 5.90 15.22 -5.34
C ILE A 132 5.53 15.27 -6.82
N VAL A 133 6.18 14.45 -7.67
CA VAL A 133 5.91 14.40 -9.11
C VAL A 133 4.45 14.06 -9.41
N ALA A 134 3.89 13.06 -8.72
CA ALA A 134 2.48 12.68 -8.88
C ALA A 134 1.52 13.81 -8.49
N THR A 135 1.86 14.57 -7.44
CA THR A 135 1.05 15.71 -6.99
C THR A 135 1.06 16.84 -8.03
N LEU A 136 2.23 17.14 -8.61
CA LEU A 136 2.36 18.11 -9.69
C LEU A 136 1.59 17.66 -10.94
N ALA A 137 1.76 16.40 -11.35
CA ALA A 137 1.05 15.83 -12.50
C ALA A 137 -0.47 15.90 -12.30
N ARG A 138 -0.97 15.56 -11.10
CA ARG A 138 -2.39 15.66 -10.76
C ARG A 138 -2.93 17.09 -10.88
N GLY A 139 -2.14 18.08 -10.47
CA GLY A 139 -2.45 19.49 -10.64
C GLY A 139 -2.51 19.89 -12.13
N ALA A 140 -1.53 19.45 -12.92
CA ALA A 140 -1.48 19.70 -14.36
C ALA A 140 -2.67 19.09 -15.10
N THR A 141 -3.02 17.82 -14.82
CA THR A 141 -4.17 17.15 -15.44
C THR A 141 -5.49 17.84 -15.08
N ARG A 142 -5.67 18.28 -13.83
CA ARG A 142 -6.86 19.05 -13.44
C ARG A 142 -6.98 20.38 -14.18
N ARG A 143 -5.87 21.10 -14.34
CA ARG A 143 -5.85 22.36 -15.09
C ARG A 143 -6.15 22.15 -16.57
N ALA A 144 -5.57 21.12 -17.19
CA ALA A 144 -5.85 20.76 -18.58
C ALA A 144 -7.32 20.39 -18.81
N LEU A 145 -7.94 19.65 -17.88
CA LEU A 145 -9.36 19.30 -17.94
C LEU A 145 -10.28 20.51 -17.76
N LEU A 146 -9.89 21.47 -16.93
CA LEU A 146 -10.65 22.70 -16.72
C LEU A 146 -10.55 23.62 -17.94
N SER A 147 -9.36 23.82 -18.52
CA SER A 147 -9.19 24.67 -19.71
C SER A 147 -9.99 24.17 -20.91
N SER A 148 -10.19 22.86 -21.08
CA SER A 148 -11.01 22.32 -22.16
C SER A 148 -12.52 22.50 -21.96
N ARG A 149 -13.02 22.74 -20.73
CA ARG A 149 -14.46 23.02 -20.49
C ARG A 149 -14.80 24.51 -20.44
N PHE A 150 -13.80 25.39 -20.39
CA PHE A 150 -14.02 26.84 -20.49
C PHE A 150 -14.28 27.29 -21.94
N ASP A 151 -13.83 26.51 -22.93
CA ASP A 151 -14.00 26.83 -24.35
C ASP A 151 -15.48 26.79 -24.79
N GLU A 152 -16.29 25.89 -24.20
CA GLU A 152 -17.74 25.82 -24.45
C GLU A 152 -18.52 27.00 -23.84
N ARG A 153 -17.99 27.67 -22.81
CA ARG A 153 -18.67 28.78 -22.11
C ARG A 153 -18.30 30.16 -22.66
N PHE A 154 -17.26 30.26 -23.50
CA PHE A 154 -16.86 31.52 -24.15
C PHE A 154 -17.44 31.69 -25.57
N SER A 155 -17.84 30.62 -26.25
CA SER A 155 -18.59 30.71 -27.52
C SER A 155 -20.07 31.05 -27.36
N GLU A 156 -20.65 30.92 -26.17
CA GLU A 156 -22.08 31.25 -25.94
C GLU A 156 -22.32 32.74 -25.60
N GLN A 157 -21.26 33.56 -25.54
CA GLN A 157 -21.37 35.00 -25.23
C GLN A 157 -20.74 35.92 -26.30
N VAL A 158 -20.38 35.38 -27.47
CA VAL A 158 -19.90 36.17 -28.61
C VAL A 158 -20.72 35.85 -29.88
N ASP A 159 -22.03 36.01 -29.75
CA ASP A 159 -23.04 36.26 -30.78
C ASP A 159 -24.32 36.54 -29.95
N GLU A 160 -24.81 37.75 -29.67
CA GLU A 160 -24.81 39.01 -30.39
C GLU A 160 -24.87 40.17 -29.38
N PRO A 161 -24.12 41.26 -29.61
CA PRO A 161 -24.61 42.57 -29.18
C PRO A 161 -24.44 43.61 -30.29
N GLY A 162 -25.49 43.82 -31.09
CA GLY A 162 -25.65 45.07 -31.84
C GLY A 162 -26.31 45.00 -33.21
N ALA A 163 -27.64 44.83 -33.26
CA ALA A 163 -28.42 45.42 -34.34
C ALA A 163 -29.83 45.82 -33.84
N PRO A 164 -30.11 47.13 -33.71
CA PRO A 164 -31.42 47.60 -33.27
C PRO A 164 -32.42 47.66 -34.43
N ARG A 165 -33.70 47.50 -34.08
CA ARG A 165 -34.87 48.12 -34.73
C ARG A 165 -35.20 47.63 -36.15
N GLN A 166 -36.37 47.00 -36.28
CA GLN A 166 -37.44 47.60 -37.06
C GLN A 166 -38.79 46.97 -36.69
N ARG A 167 -39.62 47.79 -36.02
CA ARG A 167 -41.05 47.53 -35.86
C ARG A 167 -41.65 47.34 -37.24
N ARG A 168 -42.44 46.28 -37.37
CA ARG A 168 -43.06 45.90 -38.62
C ARG A 168 -44.05 46.99 -39.00
N LEU A 169 -43.82 47.58 -40.17
CA LEU A 169 -44.66 48.57 -40.85
C LEU A 169 -46.06 48.04 -41.21
N SER A 170 -46.43 46.85 -40.72
CA SER A 170 -47.74 46.22 -40.86
C SER A 170 -48.79 46.77 -39.88
N GLU A 171 -48.41 47.58 -38.89
CA GLU A 171 -49.36 48.31 -38.05
C GLU A 171 -49.81 49.65 -38.66
N THR A 172 -49.35 50.03 -39.86
CA THR A 172 -49.69 51.32 -40.52
C THR A 172 -50.51 51.15 -41.80
N LEU A 173 -50.97 49.93 -42.11
CA LEU A 173 -51.98 49.72 -43.15
C LEU A 173 -53.19 49.00 -42.54
N ALA A 174 -53.89 49.74 -41.69
CA ALA A 174 -55.32 49.63 -41.43
C ALA A 174 -55.96 50.94 -41.92
#